data_AF-A0AA37SXD0-F1
#
_entry.id   AF-A0AA37SXD0-F1
#
_cell.length_a   1.000
_cell.length_b   1.000
_cell.length_c   1.000
_cell.angle_alpha   90.00
_cell.angle_beta   90.00
_cell.angle_gamma   90.00
#
_symmetry.space_group_name_H-M   'P 1'
#
loop_
_entity.id
_entity.type
_entity.pdbx_description
1 polymer ?
#
loop_
_entity_poly.entity_id
_entity_poly.type
_entity_poly.pdbx_seq_one_letter_code
_entity_poly.pdbx_strand_id
1 'polypeptide(L)'
;MLIQLFKNDINALLPYIGEVSQIILLQDAVFSIPAIKNNHIFANISIAVIASDWATSGLPKEILTESDVTLIEDVEWVALCIAHQPVISIQ
;
A
#
# COMPACT_ATOMS: atom_id res chain seq x y z
N MET A 1 -4.73 2.24 -12.01
CA MET A 1 -4.49 3.54 -11.33
C MET A 1 -3.65 3.29 -10.07
N LEU A 2 -2.82 4.26 -9.66
CA LEU A 2 -1.99 4.17 -8.46
C LEU A 2 -2.58 5.01 -7.32
N ILE A 3 -2.73 4.39 -6.13
CA ILE A 3 -3.15 5.08 -4.91
C ILE A 3 -2.03 5.02 -3.89
N GLN A 4 -1.86 6.11 -3.15
CA GLN A 4 -0.96 6.23 -2.02
C GLN A 4 -1.77 6.53 -0.77
N LEU A 5 -1.59 5.73 0.27
CA LEU A 5 -2.28 5.88 1.55
C LEU A 5 -1.26 6.21 2.63
N PHE A 6 -1.50 7.28 3.40
CA PHE A 6 -0.60 7.74 4.47
C PHE A 6 -1.07 7.36 5.88
N LYS A 7 -2.37 7.20 6.08
CA LYS A 7 -2.98 6.79 7.35
C LYS A 7 -3.50 5.38 7.32
N ASN A 8 -3.62 4.78 8.50
CA ASN A 8 -4.28 3.50 8.68
C ASN A 8 -5.82 3.59 8.55
N ASP A 9 -6.32 4.00 7.39
CA ASP A 9 -7.75 4.07 7.07
C ASP A 9 -8.04 3.47 5.69
N ILE A 10 -8.21 2.14 5.67
CA ILE A 10 -8.51 1.39 4.45
C ILE A 10 -9.89 1.72 3.88
N ASN A 11 -10.81 2.30 4.66
CA ASN A 11 -12.14 2.64 4.17
C ASN A 11 -12.10 3.81 3.19
N ALA A 12 -11.06 4.65 3.28
CA ALA A 12 -10.82 5.70 2.32
C ALA A 12 -10.50 5.16 0.91
N LEU A 13 -10.16 3.87 0.78
CA LEU A 13 -9.93 3.21 -0.49
C LEU A 13 -11.23 2.77 -1.19
N LEU A 14 -12.34 2.62 -0.46
CA LEU A 14 -13.61 2.08 -0.98
C LEU A 14 -14.10 2.76 -2.28
N PRO A 15 -14.03 4.10 -2.42
CA PRO A 15 -14.48 4.77 -3.66
C PRO A 15 -13.69 4.38 -4.91
N TYR A 16 -12.51 3.78 -4.75
CA TYR A 16 -11.59 3.48 -5.85
C TYR A 16 -11.45 1.97 -6.12
N ILE A 17 -12.18 1.14 -5.37
CA ILE A 17 -12.19 -0.32 -5.53
C ILE A 17 -12.82 -0.64 -6.88
N GLY A 18 -12.00 -1.13 -7.81
CA GLY A 18 -12.38 -1.44 -9.19
C GLY A 18 -11.52 -0.74 -10.25
N GLU A 19 -10.90 0.39 -9.90
CA GLU A 19 -10.03 1.16 -10.81
C GLU A 19 -8.56 1.15 -10.37
N VAL A 20 -8.32 0.90 -9.08
CA VAL A 20 -6.98 0.78 -8.52
C VAL A 20 -6.35 -0.58 -8.87
N SER A 21 -5.13 -0.53 -9.40
CA SER A 21 -4.33 -1.71 -9.71
C SER A 21 -3.23 -1.93 -8.67
N GLN A 22 -2.81 -0.85 -8.02
CA GLN A 22 -1.77 -0.89 -6.99
C GLN A 22 -2.02 0.16 -5.92
N ILE A 23 -1.81 -0.23 -4.65
CA ILE A 23 -1.80 0.65 -3.49
C ILE A 23 -0.39 0.66 -2.92
N ILE A 24 0.12 1.86 -2.67
CA ILE A 24 1.36 2.08 -1.91
C ILE A 24 0.97 2.56 -0.52
N LEU A 25 1.42 1.84 0.50
CA LEU A 25 1.25 2.21 1.90
C LEU A 25 2.49 2.95 2.36
N LEU A 26 2.29 4.13 2.95
CA LEU A 26 3.32 4.99 3.49
C LEU A 26 3.04 5.28 4.97
N GLN A 27 4.09 5.55 5.73
CA GLN A 27 4.01 5.98 7.14
C GLN A 27 3.08 5.06 7.97
N ASP A 28 2.04 5.63 8.58
CA ASP A 28 1.11 4.89 9.44
C ASP A 28 0.20 3.93 8.64
N ALA A 29 0.06 4.11 7.32
CA ALA A 29 -0.74 3.19 6.51
C ALA A 29 -0.14 1.78 6.44
N VAL A 30 1.14 1.59 6.80
CA VAL A 30 1.74 0.25 6.88
C VAL A 30 0.97 -0.63 7.88
N PHE A 31 0.37 -0.06 8.92
CA PHE A 31 -0.47 -0.79 9.87
C PHE A 31 -1.80 -1.30 9.28
N SER A 32 -2.15 -0.90 8.05
CA SER A 32 -3.34 -1.38 7.33
C SER A 32 -3.16 -2.78 6.72
N ILE A 33 -1.94 -3.29 6.59
CA ILE A 33 -1.67 -4.56 5.88
C ILE A 33 -2.52 -5.73 6.39
N PRO A 34 -2.66 -5.96 7.71
CA PRO A 34 -3.53 -7.04 8.20
C PRO A 34 -5.00 -6.84 7.80
N ALA A 35 -5.48 -5.60 7.79
CA ALA A 35 -6.86 -5.29 7.43
C ALA A 35 -7.10 -5.45 5.91
N ILE A 36 -6.14 -5.07 5.08
CA ILE A 36 -6.17 -5.26 3.62
C ILE A 36 -6.15 -6.75 3.29
N LYS A 37 -5.23 -7.52 3.89
CA LYS A 37 -5.07 -8.96 3.65
C LYS A 37 -6.33 -9.75 3.99
N ASN A 38 -6.99 -9.42 5.10
CA ASN A 38 -8.19 -10.12 5.57
C ASN A 38 -9.47 -9.67 4.86
N ASN A 39 -9.37 -8.81 3.84
CA ASN A 39 -10.53 -8.25 3.16
C ASN A 39 -10.49 -8.56 1.66
N HIS A 40 -11.39 -9.45 1.24
CA HIS A 40 -11.50 -9.97 -0.13
C HIS A 40 -11.68 -8.89 -1.20
N ILE A 41 -12.16 -7.69 -0.84
CA ILE A 41 -12.29 -6.57 -1.78
C ILE A 41 -10.94 -6.09 -2.31
N PHE A 42 -9.84 -6.37 -1.61
CA PHE A 42 -8.47 -6.02 -2.03
C PHE A 42 -7.69 -7.19 -2.65
N ALA A 43 -8.29 -8.38 -2.80
CA ALA A 43 -7.58 -9.58 -3.22
C ALA A 43 -6.89 -9.48 -4.60
N ASN A 44 -7.36 -8.59 -5.47
CA ASN A 44 -6.81 -8.38 -6.82
C ASN A 44 -5.98 -7.09 -6.95
N ILE A 45 -5.67 -6.43 -5.84
CA ILE A 45 -4.93 -5.16 -5.83
C ILE A 45 -3.52 -5.44 -5.33
N SER A 46 -2.51 -5.06 -6.12
CA SER A 46 -1.12 -5.18 -5.69
C SER A 46 -0.85 -4.21 -4.54
N ILE A 47 -0.27 -4.69 -3.45
CA ILE A 47 0.09 -3.88 -2.30
C ILE A 47 1.60 -3.73 -2.25
N ALA A 48 2.07 -2.49 -2.16
CA ALA A 48 3.47 -2.17 -1.94
C ALA A 48 3.65 -1.29 -0.70
N VAL A 49 4.81 -1.40 -0.08
CA VAL A 49 5.20 -0.62 1.11
C VAL A 49 6.60 -0.10 0.91
N ILE A 50 6.86 1.16 1.31
CA ILE A 50 8.21 1.70 1.29
C ILE A 50 9.06 0.99 2.36
N ALA A 51 10.22 0.47 1.97
CA ALA A 51 11.10 -0.33 2.83
C ALA A 51 11.53 0.42 4.10
N SER A 52 11.75 1.74 4.00
CA SER A 52 12.07 2.60 5.14
C SER A 52 10.91 2.70 6.14
N ASP A 53 9.69 2.91 5.67
CA ASP A 53 8.48 2.93 6.50
C ASP A 53 8.25 1.57 7.17
N TRP A 54 8.38 0.48 6.42
CA TRP A 54 8.31 -0.88 6.98
C TRP A 54 9.31 -1.09 8.11
N ALA A 55 10.57 -0.71 7.90
CA ALA A 55 11.64 -0.86 8.89
C ALA A 55 11.36 -0.11 10.20
N THR A 56 10.68 1.04 10.12
CA THR A 56 10.31 1.85 11.28
C THR A 56 9.00 1.43 11.95
N SER A 57 8.15 0.65 11.26
CA SER A 57 6.83 0.24 11.76
C SER A 57 6.88 -0.69 12.99
N GLY A 58 7.99 -1.42 13.17
CA GLY A 58 8.11 -2.46 14.21
C GLY A 58 7.23 -3.69 13.96
N LEU A 59 6.60 -3.82 12.79
CA LEU A 59 5.76 -4.96 12.46
C LEU A 59 6.58 -6.25 12.27
N PRO A 60 6.00 -7.42 12.65
CA PRO A 60 6.65 -8.71 12.48
C PRO A 60 6.91 -9.01 10.99
N LYS A 61 8.08 -9.57 10.67
CA LYS A 61 8.45 -9.93 9.29
C LYS A 61 7.55 -11.01 8.69
N GLU A 62 6.91 -11.80 9.55
CA GLU A 62 5.95 -12.85 9.20
C GLU A 62 4.80 -12.30 8.36
N ILE A 63 4.39 -11.05 8.60
CA ILE A 63 3.36 -10.38 7.82
C ILE A 63 3.78 -10.31 6.35
N LEU A 64 5.04 -9.98 6.03
CA LEU A 64 5.52 -9.94 4.63
C LEU A 64 5.61 -11.32 4.00
N THR A 65 5.98 -12.35 4.74
CA THR A 65 6.06 -13.71 4.19
C THR A 65 4.69 -14.33 3.95
N GLU A 66 3.66 -13.88 4.69
CA GLU A 66 2.30 -14.37 4.54
C GLU A 66 1.41 -13.46 3.70
N SER A 67 1.90 -12.30 3.26
CA SER A 67 1.14 -11.35 2.44
C SER A 67 1.84 -11.14 1.11
N ASP A 68 1.07 -10.99 0.03
CA ASP A 68 1.60 -10.62 -1.29
C ASP A 68 2.01 -9.11 -1.33
N VAL A 69 2.64 -8.63 -0.25
CA VAL A 69 3.10 -7.25 -0.09
C VAL A 69 4.52 -7.12 -0.61
N THR A 70 4.70 -6.21 -1.56
CA THR A 70 6.01 -5.91 -2.13
C THR A 70 6.69 -4.79 -1.35
N LEU A 71 7.92 -5.02 -0.87
CA LEU A 71 8.76 -3.92 -0.37
C LEU A 71 9.39 -3.20 -1.56
N ILE A 72 9.31 -1.87 -1.55
CA ILE A 72 9.90 -1.01 -2.57
C ILE A 72 10.80 0.05 -1.91
N GLU A 73 11.87 0.44 -2.59
CA GLU A 73 12.74 1.53 -2.13
C GLU A 73 12.12 2.90 -2.47
N ASP A 74 12.56 3.97 -1.79
CA ASP A 74 12.10 5.34 -2.04
C ASP A 74 12.22 5.76 -3.52
N VAL A 75 13.30 5.32 -4.17
CA VAL A 75 13.55 5.60 -5.60
C VAL A 75 12.55 4.88 -6.51
N GLU A 76 12.12 3.67 -6.15
CA GLU A 76 11.13 2.89 -6.90
C GLU A 76 9.74 3.46 -6.70
N TRP A 77 9.43 3.92 -5.49
CA TRP A 77 8.20 4.66 -5.20
C TRP A 77 8.06 5.90 -6.11
N VAL A 78 9.10 6.74 -6.18
CA VAL A 78 9.10 7.92 -7.06
C VAL A 78 8.92 7.52 -8.53
N ALA A 79 9.61 6.47 -8.98
CA ALA A 79 9.47 5.97 -10.34
C ALA A 79 8.03 5.50 -10.64
N LEU A 80 7.38 4.80 -9.71
CA LEU A 80 5.99 4.35 -9.84
C LEU A 80 5.03 5.55 -9.94
N CYS A 81 5.24 6.60 -9.15
CA CYS A 81 4.44 7.83 -9.23
C CYS A 81 4.54 8.50 -10.60
N ILE A 82 5.74 8.54 -11.18
CA ILE A 82 5.97 9.14 -12.48
C ILE A 82 5.32 8.29 -13.58
N ALA A 83 5.45 6.95 -13.49
CA ALA A 83 4.93 6.02 -14.48
C ALA A 83 3.39 5.90 -14.47
N HIS A 84 2.75 6.07 -13.31
CA HIS A 84 1.31 5.93 -13.15
C HIS A 84 0.65 7.28 -12.92
N GLN A 85 0.10 7.88 -13.97
CA GLN A 85 -0.70 9.10 -13.89
C GLN A 85 -2.16 8.80 -14.25
N PRO A 86 -3.15 9.24 -13.44
CA PRO A 86 -3.01 10.01 -12.20
C PRO A 86 -2.58 9.18 -10.98
N VAL A 87 -1.90 9.83 -10.02
CA VAL A 87 -1.67 9.33 -8.65
C VAL A 87 -2.70 9.97 -7.73
N ILE A 88 -3.37 9.15 -6.91
CA ILE A 88 -4.28 9.64 -5.86
C ILE A 88 -3.60 9.46 -4.51
N SER A 89 -3.40 10.57 -3.80
CA SER A 89 -2.87 10.58 -2.44
C SER A 89 -3.98 10.78 -1.42
N ILE A 90 -4.13 9.82 -0.50
CA ILE A 90 -5.14 9.82 0.55
C ILE A 90 -4.44 10.00 1.89
N GLN A 91 -4.77 11.10 2.58
CA GLN A 91 -4.12 11.52 3.82
C GLN A 91 -4.75 10.97 5.08
#